data_AF-A0A2X3H041-F1
#
_entry.id   AF-A0A2X3H041-F1
#
_cell.length_a   1.000
_cell.length_b   1.000
_cell.length_c   1.000
_cell.angle_alpha   90.00
_cell.angle_beta   90.00
_cell.angle_gamma   90.00
#
_symmetry.space_group_name_H-M   'P 1'
#
loop_
_entity.id
_entity.type
_entity.pdbx_description
1 polymer ?
#
loop_
_entity_poly.entity_id
_entity_poly.type
_entity_poly.pdbx_seq_one_letter_code
_entity_poly.pdbx_strand_id
1 'polypeptide(L)' 'MEGNGLEQEGLPFPIRQSDALWEFMQNDHLRERLGERFCHVFHACKHDELLQFERLITETEIEWMLKNA' A
#
# COMPACT_ATOMS: atom_id res chain seq x y z
N MET A 1 11.59 17.68 17.81
CA MET A 1 11.85 16.28 17.42
C MET A 1 11.45 16.20 15.96
N GLU A 2 12.36 16.57 15.06
CA GLU A 2 12.13 16.51 13.62
C GLU A 2 12.57 15.11 13.17
N GLY A 3 11.60 14.27 12.86
CA GLY A 3 11.80 13.01 12.16
C GLY A 3 11.12 13.12 10.81
N ASN A 4 11.71 13.86 9.87
CA ASN A 4 11.30 13.79 8.49
C ASN A 4 11.98 12.56 7.88
N GLY A 5 11.25 11.44 7.75
CA GLY A 5 11.70 10.26 7.00
C GLY A 5 11.90 10.50 5.49
N LEU A 6 12.18 11.74 5.08
CA LEU A 6 12.39 12.22 3.73
C LEU A 6 13.89 12.30 3.36
N GLU A 7 14.80 12.25 4.35
CA GLU A 7 16.25 12.33 4.14
C GLU A 7 16.95 11.02 4.54
N GLN A 8 16.38 9.87 4.20
CA GLN A 8 17.06 8.60 4.40
C GLN A 8 17.80 8.20 3.11
N GLU A 9 19.12 8.11 3.17
CA GLU A 9 19.90 7.43 2.12
C GLU A 9 19.42 5.97 2.02
N GLY A 10 18.83 5.59 0.89
CA GLY A 10 18.29 4.26 0.68
C GLY A 10 17.29 4.18 -0.48
N LEU A 11 16.79 2.97 -0.73
CA LEU A 11 15.66 2.78 -1.65
C LEU A 11 14.41 3.45 -1.04
N PRO A 12 13.63 4.21 -1.83
CA PRO A 12 12.43 4.86 -1.33
C PRO A 12 11.39 3.81 -0.91
N PHE A 13 10.61 4.14 0.11
CA PHE A 13 9.45 3.33 0.46
C PHE A 13 8.42 3.31 -0.68
N PRO A 14 7.68 2.21 -0.84
CA PRO A 14 6.63 2.12 -1.83
C PRO A 14 5.55 3.17 -1.53
N ILE A 15 5.22 3.96 -2.56
CA ILE A 15 4.20 5.02 -2.47
C ILE A 15 2.79 4.51 -2.80
N ARG A 16 2.70 3.34 -3.47
CA ARG A 16 1.42 2.66 -3.74
C ARG A 16 1.26 1.48 -2.82
N GLN A 17 0.03 1.29 -2.34
CA GLN A 17 -0.31 0.13 -1.50
C GLN A 17 -0.08 -1.20 -2.24
N SER A 18 -0.29 -1.26 -3.56
CA SER A 18 0.02 -2.44 -4.38
C SER A 18 1.47 -2.87 -4.25
N ASP A 19 2.38 -1.91 -4.34
CA ASP A 19 3.82 -2.15 -4.33
C ASP A 19 4.27 -2.52 -2.91
N ALA A 20 3.69 -1.85 -1.91
CA ALA A 20 3.92 -2.18 -0.50
C ALA A 20 3.48 -3.60 -0.13
N LEU A 21 2.32 -4.05 -0.63
CA LEU A 21 1.84 -5.41 -0.40
C LEU A 21 2.72 -6.46 -1.08
N TRP A 22 3.22 -6.16 -2.28
CA TRP A 22 4.15 -7.04 -2.97
C TRP A 22 5.47 -7.17 -2.20
N GLU A 23 6.10 -6.05 -1.82
CA GLU A 23 7.34 -6.03 -1.04
C GLU A 23 7.17 -6.72 0.34
N PHE A 24 6.02 -6.51 1.00
CA PHE A 24 5.70 -7.17 2.26
C PHE A 24 5.73 -8.70 2.15
N MET A 25 5.22 -9.25 1.05
CA MET A 25 5.19 -10.70 0.83
C MET A 25 6.56 -11.30 0.53
N GLN A 26 7.48 -10.50 -0.03
CA GLN A 26 8.86 -10.94 -0.32
C GLN A 26 9.80 -10.77 0.88
N ASN A 27 9.37 -10.08 1.96
CA ASN A 27 10.23 -9.77 3.08
C ASN A 27 10.24 -10.88 4.14
N ASP A 28 11.24 -11.76 4.04
CA ASP A 28 11.41 -12.89 4.96
C ASP A 28 11.59 -12.43 6.42
N HIS A 29 12.29 -11.32 6.66
CA HIS A 29 12.49 -10.79 8.02
C HIS A 29 11.18 -10.33 8.66
N LEU A 30 10.27 -9.73 7.90
CA LEU A 30 8.95 -9.37 8.39
C LEU A 30 8.11 -10.62 8.66
N ARG A 31 8.19 -11.64 7.78
CA ARG A 31 7.49 -12.92 7.98
C ARG A 31 7.96 -13.64 9.23
N GLU A 32 9.27 -13.64 9.51
CA GLU A 32 9.87 -14.21 10.73
C GLU A 32 9.42 -13.45 11.99
N ARG A 33 9.36 -12.12 11.95
CA ARG A 33 9.01 -11.30 13.11
C ARG A 33 7.51 -11.29 13.43
N LEU A 34 6.66 -11.27 12.41
CA LEU A 34 5.21 -11.14 12.55
C LEU A 34 4.51 -12.50 12.56
N GLY A 35 5.16 -13.53 12.01
CA GLY A 35 4.61 -14.86 11.86
C GLY A 35 3.85 -15.05 10.55
N GLU A 36 4.00 -16.24 9.96
CA GLU A 36 3.43 -16.61 8.67
C GLU A 36 1.91 -16.44 8.62
N ARG A 37 1.20 -16.92 9.66
CA ARG A 37 -0.26 -16.82 9.72
C ARG A 37 -0.75 -15.38 9.73
N PHE A 38 -0.07 -14.50 10.48
CA PHE A 38 -0.41 -13.09 10.51
C PHE A 38 -0.20 -12.46 9.14
N CYS A 39 0.97 -12.67 8.53
CA CYS A 39 1.31 -12.11 7.23
C CYS A 39 0.30 -12.52 6.15
N HIS A 40 -0.11 -13.79 6.14
CA HIS A 40 -1.10 -14.28 5.20
C HIS A 40 -2.47 -13.60 5.38
N VAL A 41 -2.99 -13.55 6.61
CA VAL A 41 -4.31 -12.93 6.88
C VAL A 41 -4.27 -11.42 6.61
N PHE A 42 -3.22 -10.73 7.05
CA PHE A 42 -3.03 -9.31 6.81
C PHE A 42 -2.99 -8.99 5.31
N HIS A 43 -2.17 -9.73 4.55
CA HIS A 43 -2.09 -9.54 3.10
C HIS A 43 -3.44 -9.78 2.42
N ALA A 44 -4.14 -10.87 2.76
CA ALA A 44 -5.44 -11.16 2.17
C ALA A 44 -6.45 -10.03 2.42
N CYS A 45 -6.55 -9.53 3.66
CA CYS A 45 -7.43 -8.41 3.98
C CYS A 45 -7.05 -7.12 3.24
N LYS A 46 -5.76 -6.76 3.22
CA LYS A 46 -5.29 -5.53 2.57
C LYS A 46 -5.36 -5.58 1.05
N HIS A 47 -5.21 -6.76 0.48
CA HIS A 47 -5.39 -6.98 -0.96
C HIS A 47 -6.86 -6.84 -1.36
N ASP A 48 -7.79 -7.43 -0.59
CA ASP A 48 -9.22 -7.25 -0.84
C ASP A 48 -9.64 -5.78 -0.68
N GLU A 49 -9.16 -5.09 0.36
CA GLU A 49 -9.39 -3.64 0.55
C GLU A 49 -8.93 -2.81 -0.67
N LEU A 50 -7.75 -3.12 -1.22
CA LEU A 50 -7.23 -2.45 -2.42
C LEU A 50 -8.11 -2.73 -3.64
N LEU A 51 -8.54 -3.98 -3.84
CA LEU A 51 -9.44 -4.34 -4.94
C LEU A 51 -10.80 -3.63 -4.84
N GLN A 52 -11.33 -3.45 -3.63
CA GLN A 52 -12.56 -2.68 -3.44
C GLN A 52 -12.34 -1.21 -3.81
N PHE A 53 -11.23 -0.61 -3.37
CA PHE A 53 -10.89 0.77 -3.71
C PHE A 53 -10.77 0.98 -5.22
N GLU A 54 -10.02 0.11 -5.93
CA GLU A 54 -9.78 0.22 -7.38
C GLU A 54 -11.05 0.04 -8.23
N ARG A 55 -12.12 -0.54 -7.67
CA ARG A 55 -13.42 -0.70 -8.34
C ARG A 55 -14.34 0.50 -8.18
N LEU A 56 -14.04 1.39 -7.25
CA LEU A 56 -14.84 2.58 -6.98
C LEU A 56 -14.35 3.73 -7.86
N ILE A 57 -15.27 4.37 -8.57
CA ILE A 57 -15.01 5.68 -9.15
C ILE A 57 -15.33 6.70 -8.07
N THR A 58 -14.30 7.41 -7.62
CA THR A 58 -14.38 8.40 -6.55
C THR A 58 -15.03 9.69 -7.03
N GLU A 59 -15.62 10.46 -6.11
CA GLU A 59 -16.16 11.80 -6.42
C GLU A 59 -15.10 12.70 -7.06
N THR A 60 -13.84 12.61 -6.60
CA THR A 60 -12.71 13.33 -7.20
C THR A 60 -12.50 12.98 -8.67
N GLU A 61 -12.55 11.69 -9.01
CA GLU A 61 -12.41 11.24 -10.41
C GLU A 61 -13.58 11.71 -11.25
N ILE A 62 -14.81 11.63 -10.73
CA ILE A 62 -16.01 12.13 -11.42
C ILE A 62 -15.89 13.64 -11.68
N GLU A 63 -15.54 14.42 -10.65
CA GLU A 63 -15.39 15.87 -10.78
C GLU A 63 -14.30 16.23 -11.79
N TRP A 64 -13.17 15.53 -11.77
CA TRP A 64 -12.08 15.80 -12.69
C TRP A 64 -12.45 15.45 -14.13
N MET A 65 -13.10 14.30 -14.34
CA MET A 65 -13.56 13.88 -15.67
C MET A 65 -14.65 14.78 -16.24
N LEU A 66 -15.54 15.34 -15.41
CA LEU A 66 -16.62 16.21 -15.86
C LEU A 66 -16.21 17.69 -16.00
N LYS A 67 -15.26 18.18 -15.20
CA LYS A 67 -14.77 19.56 -15.26
C LYS A 67 -13.72 19.79 -16.36
N ASN A 68 -13.06 18.72 -16.82
CA ASN A 68 -12.05 18.78 -17.89
C ASN A 68 -12.48 18.05 -19.18
N ALA A 69 -13.78 17.77 -19.35
CA ALA A 69 -14.36 17.27 -20.59
C ALA A 69 -14.60 18.39 -21.62
#